data_AF-A0A8C5T5M0-F1
#
_entry.id   AF-A0A8C5T5M0-F1
#
_cell.length_a   1.000
_cell.length_b   1.000
_cell.length_c   1.000
_cell.angle_alpha   90.00
_cell.angle_beta   90.00
_cell.angle_gamma   90.00
#
_symmetry.space_group_name_H-M   'P 1'
#
loop_
_entity.id
_entity.type
_entity.pdbx_description
1 polymer ?
#
loop_
_entity_poly.entity_id
_entity_poly.type
_entity_poly.pdbx_seq_one_letter_code
_entity_poly.pdbx_strand_id
1 'polypeptide(L)'
;MHSDLQKCFQEQLWLQGQVRLLEHRVKQKQLKIIQLLEKKEIQYSDREDENSVIDLGGKRQYSDCAEIYNEGHKQNGFYKIKPLQSPTEFLAFCDMSEAGGWTVFQRRSDETLNQIEVS
;
A
#
# COMPACT_ATOMS: atom_id res chain seq x y z
N MET A 1 55.80 27.86 15.34
CA MET A 1 54.69 28.32 16.22
C MET A 1 53.67 29.19 15.51
N HIS A 2 54.03 30.26 14.77
CA HIS A 2 53.03 31.08 14.06
C HIS A 2 52.43 30.37 12.82
N SER A 3 53.23 29.56 12.14
CA SER A 3 52.83 28.72 10.99
C SER A 3 51.82 27.63 11.33
N ASP A 4 51.93 27.06 12.52
CA ASP A 4 51.17 25.87 12.93
C ASP A 4 49.72 26.24 13.30
N LEU A 5 49.53 27.42 13.89
CA LEU A 5 48.22 27.98 14.21
C LEU A 5 47.43 28.35 12.94
N GLN A 6 48.12 28.92 11.94
CA GLN A 6 47.50 29.25 10.65
C GLN A 6 47.07 27.99 9.90
N LYS A 7 47.87 26.92 9.96
CA LYS A 7 47.53 25.62 9.36
C LYS A 7 46.30 24.99 10.04
N CYS A 8 46.25 24.98 11.37
CA CYS A 8 45.10 24.50 12.14
C CYS A 8 43.81 25.28 11.80
N PHE A 9 43.90 26.60 11.65
CA PHE A 9 42.76 27.44 11.28
C PHE A 9 42.21 27.09 9.89
N GLN A 10 43.08 26.85 8.90
CA GLN A 10 42.67 26.42 7.56
C GLN A 10 42.02 25.02 7.59
N GLU A 11 42.55 24.10 8.38
CA GLU A 11 41.97 22.76 8.57
C GLU A 11 40.58 22.85 9.24
N GLN A 12 40.39 23.73 10.23
CA GLN A 12 39.09 23.94 10.87
C GLN A 12 38.04 24.48 9.88
N LEU A 13 38.40 25.46 9.04
CA LEU A 13 37.53 25.99 8.00
C LEU A 13 37.12 24.90 6.99
N TRP A 14 38.07 24.07 6.59
CA TRP A 14 37.82 22.95 5.67
C TRP A 14 36.89 21.91 6.30
N LEU A 15 37.17 21.48 7.54
CA LEU A 15 36.36 20.52 8.28
C LEU A 15 34.93 21.06 8.49
N GLN A 16 34.77 22.34 8.84
CA GLN A 16 33.46 22.98 8.94
C GLN A 16 32.70 23.02 7.60
N GLY A 17 33.41 23.13 6.47
CA GLY A 17 32.81 22.98 5.14
C GLY A 17 32.30 21.57 4.89
N GLN A 18 33.10 20.56 5.24
CA GLN A 18 32.71 19.16 5.08
C GLN A 18 31.51 18.77 5.95
N VAL A 19 31.49 19.21 7.22
CA VAL A 19 30.36 18.99 8.13
C VAL A 19 29.08 19.58 7.53
N ARG A 20 29.10 20.83 7.05
CA ARG A 20 27.94 21.45 6.40
C ARG A 20 27.45 20.68 5.18
N LEU A 21 28.35 20.16 4.36
CA LEU A 21 27.98 19.33 3.21
C LEU A 21 27.33 18.01 3.64
N LEU A 22 27.89 17.36 4.67
CA LEU A 22 27.35 16.11 5.21
C LEU A 22 25.98 16.34 5.85
N GLU A 23 25.80 17.40 6.62
CA GLU A 23 24.51 17.80 7.20
C GLU A 23 23.46 18.00 6.11
N HIS A 24 23.79 18.70 5.02
CA HIS A 24 22.88 18.86 3.90
C HIS A 24 22.50 17.50 3.28
N ARG A 25 23.47 16.61 3.05
CA ARG A 25 23.21 15.26 2.51
C ARG A 25 22.35 14.42 3.45
N VAL A 26 22.56 14.50 4.76
CA VAL A 26 21.74 13.80 5.76
C VAL A 26 20.31 14.33 5.73
N LYS A 27 20.12 15.65 5.71
CA LYS A 27 18.80 16.29 5.61
C LYS A 27 18.07 15.88 4.32
N GLN A 28 18.76 15.87 3.20
CA GLN A 28 18.21 15.40 1.91
C GLN A 28 17.77 13.94 1.97
N LYS A 29 18.60 13.06 2.55
CA LYS A 29 18.23 11.65 2.74
C LYS A 29 17.05 11.48 3.68
N GLN A 30 17.00 12.23 4.78
CA GLN A 30 15.87 12.22 5.72
C GLN A 30 14.57 12.63 5.04
N LEU A 31 14.58 13.71 4.25
CA LEU A 31 13.39 14.13 3.49
C LEU A 31 12.94 13.04 2.51
N LYS A 32 13.88 12.41 1.80
CA LYS A 32 13.54 11.29 0.90
C LYS A 32 12.96 10.09 1.64
N ILE A 33 13.47 9.78 2.84
CA ILE A 33 12.91 8.73 3.69
C ILE A 33 11.49 9.08 4.12
N ILE A 34 11.24 10.31 4.58
CA ILE A 34 9.91 10.78 4.98
C ILE A 34 8.93 10.65 3.81
N GLN A 35 9.30 11.13 2.62
CA GLN A 35 8.47 11.01 1.41
C GLN A 35 8.16 9.55 1.04
N LEU A 36 9.12 8.64 1.21
CA LEU A 36 8.90 7.21 0.95
C LEU A 36 7.99 6.57 2.01
N LEU A 37 8.07 7.01 3.27
CA LEU A 37 7.18 6.55 4.33
C LEU A 37 5.74 7.03 4.08
N GLU A 38 5.55 8.28 3.68
CA GLU A 38 4.23 8.83 3.27
C GLU A 38 3.65 8.05 2.08
N LYS A 39 4.45 7.78 1.06
CA LYS A 39 4.02 6.94 -0.08
C LYS A 39 3.70 5.50 0.33
N LYS A 40 4.41 4.96 1.32
CA LYS A 40 4.19 3.61 1.82
C LYS A 40 2.90 3.51 2.63
N GLU A 41 2.55 4.52 3.43
CA GLU A 41 1.24 4.58 4.12
C GLU A 41 0.08 4.52 3.12
N ILE A 42 0.18 5.27 2.01
CA ILE A 42 -0.82 5.22 0.93
C ILE A 42 -0.91 3.82 0.31
N GLN A 43 0.20 3.11 0.15
CA GLN A 43 0.21 1.72 -0.32
C GLN A 43 -0.26 0.68 0.72
N TYR A 44 -0.07 0.94 2.02
CA TYR A 44 -0.41 -0.01 3.08
C TYR A 44 -1.91 0.00 3.43
N SER A 45 -2.58 1.14 3.20
CA SER A 45 -4.03 1.29 3.39
C SER A 45 -4.86 0.29 2.56
N ASP A 46 -4.37 -0.19 1.41
CA ASP A 46 -5.06 -1.19 0.58
C ASP A 46 -5.11 -2.60 1.24
N ARG A 47 -4.34 -2.86 2.31
CA ARG A 47 -4.37 -4.15 3.05
C ARG A 47 -5.25 -4.12 4.30
N GLU A 48 -5.69 -2.95 4.76
CA GLU A 48 -6.47 -2.84 6.01
C GLU A 48 -7.98 -3.12 5.82
N ASP A 49 -8.45 -3.26 4.58
CA ASP A 49 -9.84 -3.61 4.25
C ASP A 49 -10.20 -5.09 4.54
N GLU A 50 -9.23 -5.98 4.81
CA GLU A 50 -9.53 -7.35 5.29
C GLU A 50 -10.24 -7.35 6.65
N ASN A 51 -10.14 -6.27 7.43
CA ASN A 51 -10.85 -6.13 8.72
C ASN A 51 -12.30 -5.63 8.57
N SER A 52 -12.71 -5.16 7.39
CA SER A 52 -14.09 -4.76 7.08
C SER A 52 -14.80 -5.81 6.23
N VAL A 53 -14.87 -7.04 6.73
CA VAL A 53 -15.67 -8.10 6.10
C VAL A 53 -17.15 -7.74 6.18
N ILE A 54 -17.83 -7.75 5.03
CA ILE A 54 -19.28 -7.57 4.97
C ILE A 54 -19.93 -8.89 5.35
N ASP A 55 -20.50 -8.97 6.56
CA ASP A 55 -21.27 -10.13 7.01
C ASP A 55 -22.68 -10.08 6.43
N LEU A 56 -23.00 -11.04 5.55
CA LEU A 56 -24.31 -11.18 4.93
C LEU A 56 -25.33 -11.88 5.83
N GLY A 57 -24.95 -12.31 7.04
CA GLY A 57 -25.86 -12.79 8.08
C GLY A 57 -26.66 -14.06 7.72
N GLY A 58 -26.31 -14.73 6.62
CA GLY A 58 -27.05 -15.86 6.06
C GLY A 58 -26.24 -17.15 6.04
N LYS A 59 -26.90 -18.29 6.25
CA LYS A 59 -26.30 -19.64 6.06
C LYS A 59 -25.96 -19.97 4.60
N ARG A 60 -26.28 -19.08 3.66
CA ARG A 60 -26.06 -19.30 2.22
C ARG A 60 -24.58 -19.12 1.90
N GLN A 61 -24.01 -20.09 1.19
CA GLN A 61 -22.64 -20.03 0.69
C GLN A 61 -22.70 -19.49 -0.74
N TYR A 62 -22.02 -18.36 -0.97
CA TYR A 62 -21.89 -17.77 -2.30
C TYR A 62 -20.66 -18.33 -2.99
N SER A 63 -20.80 -18.70 -4.26
CA SER A 63 -19.69 -19.30 -5.02
C SER A 63 -18.66 -18.26 -5.47
N ASP A 64 -19.13 -17.05 -5.77
CA ASP A 64 -18.39 -15.95 -6.35
C ASP A 64 -19.08 -14.60 -6.04
N CYS A 65 -18.44 -13.49 -6.42
CA CYS A 65 -18.99 -12.15 -6.25
C CYS A 65 -20.23 -11.88 -7.13
N ALA A 66 -20.41 -12.61 -8.23
CA ALA A 66 -21.54 -12.43 -9.12
C ALA A 66 -22.83 -12.94 -8.48
N GLU A 67 -22.79 -14.07 -7.76
CA GLU A 67 -23.94 -14.56 -6.98
C GLU A 67 -24.34 -13.55 -5.89
N ILE A 68 -23.36 -12.97 -5.20
CA ILE A 68 -23.57 -11.93 -4.18
C ILE A 68 -24.24 -10.70 -4.82
N TYR A 69 -23.73 -10.24 -5.97
CA TYR A 69 -24.30 -9.11 -6.70
C TYR A 69 -25.74 -9.38 -7.13
N ASN A 70 -26.03 -10.58 -7.63
CA ASN A 70 -27.36 -10.98 -8.09
C ASN A 70 -28.40 -11.05 -6.95
N GLU A 71 -27.97 -11.29 -5.71
CA GLU A 71 -28.84 -11.19 -4.52
C GLU A 71 -29.12 -9.75 -4.07
N GLY A 72 -28.49 -8.76 -4.70
CA GLY A 72 -28.73 -7.35 -4.42
C GLY A 72 -27.71 -6.70 -3.50
N HIS A 73 -26.62 -7.39 -3.16
CA HIS A 73 -25.50 -6.78 -2.44
C HIS A 73 -24.62 -6.00 -3.43
N LYS A 74 -24.70 -4.67 -3.36
CA LYS A 74 -24.06 -3.75 -4.33
C LYS A 74 -22.89 -2.95 -3.75
N GLN A 75 -22.44 -3.29 -2.55
CA GLN A 75 -21.35 -2.58 -1.88
C GLN A 75 -20.01 -3.19 -2.26
N ASN A 76 -19.03 -2.38 -2.64
CA ASN A 76 -17.66 -2.86 -2.83
C ASN A 76 -17.05 -3.23 -1.48
N GLY A 77 -16.34 -4.35 -1.41
CA GLY A 77 -15.70 -4.76 -0.16
C GLY A 77 -15.32 -6.23 -0.13
N PHE A 78 -14.81 -6.67 1.02
CA PHE A 78 -14.46 -8.06 1.24
C PHE A 78 -15.69 -8.88 1.64
N TYR A 79 -15.95 -9.93 0.87
CA TYR A 79 -16.99 -10.91 1.12
C TYR A 79 -16.41 -12.29 1.33
N LYS A 80 -17.09 -13.11 2.11
CA LYS A 80 -16.80 -14.55 2.19
C LYS A 80 -17.42 -15.26 1.00
N ILE A 81 -16.59 -15.93 0.21
CA ILE A 81 -17.02 -16.80 -0.87
C ILE A 81 -16.49 -18.22 -0.67
N LYS A 82 -17.20 -19.20 -1.23
CA LYS A 82 -16.82 -20.60 -1.25
C LYS A 82 -17.16 -21.21 -2.61
N PRO A 83 -16.23 -21.16 -3.56
CA PRO A 83 -16.38 -21.82 -4.86
C PRO A 83 -16.65 -23.32 -4.70
N LEU A 84 -17.35 -23.92 -5.67
CA LEU A 84 -17.82 -25.31 -5.60
C LEU A 84 -16.72 -26.35 -5.33
N GLN A 85 -15.53 -26.15 -5.90
CA GLN A 85 -14.38 -27.05 -5.73
C GLN A 85 -13.44 -26.62 -4.59
N SER A 86 -13.75 -25.54 -3.89
CA SER A 86 -12.95 -25.07 -2.77
C SER A 86 -13.28 -25.85 -1.49
N PRO A 87 -12.27 -26.41 -0.79
CA PRO A 87 -12.52 -27.11 0.47
C PRO A 87 -12.96 -26.16 1.59
N THR A 88 -12.59 -24.89 1.52
CA THR A 88 -12.85 -23.88 2.56
C THR A 88 -13.36 -22.57 1.95
N GLU A 89 -14.12 -21.81 2.74
CA GLU A 89 -14.44 -20.42 2.42
C GLU A 89 -13.19 -19.54 2.56
N PHE A 90 -13.12 -18.47 1.79
CA PHE A 90 -12.08 -17.45 1.90
C PHE A 90 -12.64 -16.06 1.61
N LEU A 91 -11.90 -15.03 2.01
CA LEU A 91 -12.26 -13.64 1.75
C LEU A 91 -11.80 -13.25 0.34
N ALA A 92 -12.70 -12.66 -0.42
CA ALA A 92 -12.40 -12.07 -1.70
C ALA A 92 -12.93 -10.64 -1.76
N PHE A 93 -12.18 -9.74 -2.39
CA PHE A 93 -12.69 -8.41 -2.68
C PHE A 93 -13.62 -8.48 -3.88
N CYS A 94 -14.85 -8.01 -3.69
CA CYS A 94 -15.84 -7.90 -4.76
C CYS A 94 -15.95 -6.45 -5.21
N ASP A 95 -15.69 -6.22 -6.50
CA ASP A 95 -16.06 -4.95 -7.14
C ASP A 95 -17.49 -5.07 -7.67
N MET A 96 -18.39 -4.33 -7.01
CA MET A 96 -19.81 -4.25 -7.31
C MET A 96 -20.18 -3.01 -8.14
N SER A 97 -19.18 -2.24 -8.60
CA SER A 97 -19.36 -1.05 -9.45
C SER A 97 -19.78 -1.44 -10.88
N GLU A 98 -20.17 -0.47 -11.71
CA GLU A 98 -20.56 -0.64 -13.13
C GLU A 98 -21.35 -1.93 -13.45
N ALA A 99 -20.69 -2.93 -14.06
CA ALA A 99 -21.29 -4.23 -14.41
C ALA A 99 -21.48 -5.14 -13.18
N GLY A 100 -20.64 -4.96 -12.15
CA GLY A 100 -20.73 -5.51 -10.81
C GLY A 100 -20.50 -7.02 -10.71
N GLY A 101 -20.17 -7.48 -9.51
CA GLY A 101 -19.99 -8.91 -9.22
C GLY A 101 -18.63 -9.46 -9.60
N TRP A 102 -17.62 -8.61 -9.79
CA TRP A 102 -16.27 -9.05 -10.14
C TRP A 102 -15.51 -9.52 -8.91
N THR A 103 -14.93 -10.71 -8.98
CA THR A 103 -13.98 -11.20 -7.97
C THR A 103 -12.57 -10.72 -8.34
N VAL A 104 -11.99 -9.86 -7.49
CA VAL A 104 -10.64 -9.33 -7.69
C VAL A 104 -9.62 -10.30 -7.10
N PHE A 105 -8.73 -10.87 -7.93
CA PHE A 105 -7.70 -11.81 -7.46
C PHE A 105 -6.32 -11.16 -7.28
N GLN A 106 -6.04 -10.08 -8.01
CA GLN A 106 -4.78 -9.36 -7.93
C GLN A 106 -4.97 -7.89 -8.26
N ARG A 107 -4.59 -7.02 -7.33
CA ARG A 107 -4.47 -5.56 -7.52
C ARG A 107 -2.99 -5.18 -7.58
N ARG A 108 -2.59 -4.37 -8.55
CA ARG A 108 -1.26 -3.77 -8.60
C ARG A 108 -1.34 -2.33 -8.10
N SER A 109 -0.55 -2.00 -7.09
CA SER A 109 -0.60 -0.71 -6.37
C SER A 109 0.22 0.40 -7.05
N ASP A 110 0.75 0.16 -8.25
CA ASP A 110 1.39 1.16 -9.09
C ASP A 110 0.39 1.72 -10.11
N GLU A 111 0.26 3.05 -10.15
CA GLU A 111 -0.80 3.88 -10.77
C GLU A 111 -1.05 3.71 -12.29
N THR A 112 -0.61 2.61 -12.92
CA THR A 112 -0.70 2.43 -14.37
C THR A 112 -1.12 1.04 -14.87
N LEU A 113 -1.48 0.08 -14.01
CA LEU A 113 -1.75 -1.29 -14.47
C LEU A 113 -3.14 -1.81 -14.11
N ASN A 114 -3.82 -2.31 -15.15
CA ASN A 114 -5.11 -2.99 -15.13
C ASN A 114 -5.21 -4.00 -13.97
N GLN A 115 -6.28 -3.89 -13.18
CA GLN A 115 -6.72 -4.95 -12.29
C GLN A 115 -7.09 -6.19 -13.09
N ILE A 116 -6.79 -7.38 -12.57
CA ILE A 116 -7.25 -8.61 -13.20
C ILE A 116 -8.47 -9.08 -12.44
N GLU A 117 -9.60 -9.03 -13.12
CA GLU A 117 -10.92 -9.40 -12.64
C GLU A 117 -11.31 -10.75 -13.22
N VAL A 118 -12.01 -11.55 -12.42
CA VAL A 118 -12.63 -12.80 -12.87
C VAL A 118 -14.09 -12.82 -12.44
N SER A 119 -14.96 -13.26 -13.36
CA SER A 119 -16.39 -13.51 -13.16
C SER A 119 -16.65 -14.99 -12.99
#